data_AF-A0A527ZCE4-F1
#
_entry.id   AF-A0A527ZCE4-F1
#
_cell.length_a   1.000
_cell.length_b   1.000
_cell.length_c   1.000
_cell.angle_alpha   90.00
_cell.angle_beta   90.00
_cell.angle_gamma   90.00
#
_symmetry.space_group_name_H-M   'P 1'
#
loop_
_entity.id
_entity.type
_entity.pdbx_description
1 polymer ?
#
loop_
_entity_poly.entity_id
_entity_poly.type
_entity_poly.pdbx_seq_one_letter_code
_entity_poly.pdbx_strand_id
1 'polypeptide(L)'
;MSSVLGSVALRTASAYTAAKHGVVGLTKVAAIEYARMGIRINVVGPGLIETPLLSEQVEALATRRMASLQPMGRRGKPEEVAAL
;
A
#
# COMPACT_ATOMS: atom_id res chain seq x y z
N MET A 1 4.26 0.74 7.13
CA MET A 1 4.04 0.48 5.69
C MET A 1 2.57 0.74 5.34
N SER A 2 2.29 1.45 4.24
CA SER A 2 0.93 1.79 3.77
C SER A 2 0.53 0.94 2.55
N SER A 3 -0.17 1.53 1.58
CA SER A 3 -0.66 0.98 0.31
C SER A 3 -0.96 2.14 -0.65
N VAL A 4 -1.10 1.88 -1.95
CA VAL A 4 -1.71 2.82 -2.91
C VAL A 4 -3.09 3.31 -2.45
N LEU A 5 -3.83 2.48 -1.70
CA LEU A 5 -5.09 2.84 -1.05
C LEU A 5 -4.94 3.80 0.15
N GLY A 6 -3.72 4.22 0.47
CA GLY A 6 -3.44 5.37 1.34
C GLY A 6 -3.45 6.71 0.62
N SER A 7 -3.66 6.72 -0.70
CA SER A 7 -3.77 7.93 -1.53
C SER A 7 -4.97 7.92 -2.48
N VAL A 8 -5.50 6.74 -2.83
CA VAL A 8 -6.71 6.58 -3.64
C VAL A 8 -7.70 5.62 -2.95
N ALA A 9 -8.89 5.43 -3.53
CA ALA A 9 -9.91 4.53 -2.99
C ALA A 9 -10.27 3.41 -3.97
N LEU A 10 -10.72 2.28 -3.42
CA LEU A 10 -11.25 1.13 -4.18
C LEU A 10 -12.62 0.76 -3.62
N ARG A 11 -13.59 0.52 -4.52
CA ARG A 11 -14.92 0.00 -4.15
C ARG A 11 -14.74 -1.29 -3.33
N THR A 12 -15.58 -1.50 -2.33
CA THR A 12 -15.55 -2.63 -1.37
C THR A 12 -14.34 -2.71 -0.43
N ALA A 13 -13.48 -1.70 -0.39
CA ALA A 13 -12.29 -1.69 0.47
C ALA A 13 -12.29 -0.52 1.49
N SER A 14 -13.45 -0.12 2.02
CA SER A 14 -13.60 1.07 2.87
C SER A 14 -12.73 1.04 4.13
N ALA A 15 -12.80 -0.03 4.92
CA ALA A 15 -12.02 -0.18 6.15
C ALA A 15 -10.50 -0.17 5.86
N TYR A 16 -10.08 -0.87 4.81
CA TYR A 16 -8.68 -0.91 4.40
C TYR A 16 -8.19 0.45 3.90
N THR A 17 -8.98 1.15 3.08
CA THR A 17 -8.67 2.49 2.57
C THR A 17 -8.52 3.49 3.71
N ALA A 18 -9.46 3.49 4.66
CA ALA A 18 -9.41 4.35 5.84
C ALA A 18 -8.15 4.08 6.68
N ALA A 19 -7.87 2.81 6.97
CA ALA A 19 -6.68 2.42 7.72
C ALA A 19 -5.38 2.89 7.01
N LYS A 20 -5.28 2.73 5.69
CA LYS A 20 -4.07 3.08 4.94
C LYS A 20 -3.88 4.58 4.76
N HIS A 21 -4.96 5.37 4.67
CA HIS A 21 -4.87 6.84 4.80
C HIS A 21 -4.41 7.24 6.21
N GLY A 22 -4.93 6.57 7.24
CA GLY A 22 -4.51 6.77 8.63
C GLY A 22 -3.01 6.57 8.84
N VAL A 23 -2.42 5.51 8.28
CA VAL A 23 -0.96 5.27 8.34
C VAL A 23 -0.16 6.41 7.69
N VAL A 24 -0.64 6.97 6.57
CA VAL A 24 0.02 8.11 5.91
C VAL A 24 -0.04 9.36 6.80
N GLY A 25 -1.22 9.66 7.36
CA GLY A 25 -1.39 10.78 8.29
C GLY A 25 -0.51 10.65 9.54
N LEU A 26 -0.53 9.48 10.18
CA LEU A 26 0.29 9.19 11.36
C LEU A 26 1.79 9.34 11.07
N THR A 27 2.24 8.87 9.90
CA THR A 27 3.64 9.01 9.49
C THR A 27 4.06 10.47 9.37
N LYS A 28 3.19 11.32 8.80
CA LYS A 28 3.46 12.76 8.66
C LYS A 28 3.55 13.46 10.02
N VAL A 29 2.63 13.15 10.94
CA VAL A 29 2.65 13.68 12.31
C VAL A 29 3.95 13.28 13.01
N ALA A 30 4.26 11.98 13.01
CA ALA A 30 5.49 11.48 13.63
C ALA A 30 6.74 12.12 13.01
N ALA A 31 6.81 12.27 11.69
CA ALA A 31 7.95 12.93 11.05
C ALA A 31 8.19 14.37 11.57
N ILE A 32 7.12 15.12 11.87
CA ILE A 32 7.21 16.47 12.45
C ILE A 32 7.63 16.41 13.92
N GLU A 33 7.02 15.53 14.72
CA GLU A 33 7.31 15.38 16.15
C GLU A 33 8.78 15.05 16.41
N TYR A 34 9.36 14.20 15.57
CA TYR A 34 10.72 13.71 15.73
C TYR A 34 11.77 14.49 14.91
N ALA A 35 11.36 15.52 14.15
CA ALA A 35 12.26 16.28 13.28
C ALA A 35 13.41 16.95 14.05
N ARG A 36 13.13 17.53 15.22
CA ARG A 36 14.15 18.18 16.07
C ARG A 36 15.17 17.21 16.68
N MET A 37 14.84 15.92 16.70
CA MET A 37 15.74 14.85 17.12
C MET A 37 16.61 14.33 15.96
N GLY A 38 16.48 14.92 14.76
CA GLY A 38 17.20 14.46 13.57
C GLY A 38 16.68 13.14 13.00
N ILE A 39 15.51 12.68 13.43
CA ILE A 39 14.92 11.40 12.99
C ILE A 39 13.97 11.66 11.82
N ARG A 40 14.14 10.90 10.73
CA ARG A 40 13.25 10.91 9.57
C ARG A 40 12.30 9.72 9.63
N ILE A 41 11.01 9.97 9.44
CA ILE A 41 9.98 8.93 9.42
C ILE A 41 9.28 9.00 8.07
N ASN A 42 9.26 7.87 7.36
CA ASN A 42 8.70 7.75 6.01
C ASN A 42 7.83 6.51 5.91
N VAL A 43 6.97 6.48 4.89
CA VAL A 43 6.11 5.34 4.62
C VAL A 43 6.12 5.02 3.14
N VAL A 44 6.21 3.73 2.83
CA VAL A 44 6.06 3.20 1.48
C VAL A 44 4.60 2.77 1.27
N GLY A 45 3.99 3.18 0.16
CA GLY A 45 2.63 2.82 -0.23
C GLY A 45 2.59 2.04 -1.55
N PRO A 46 2.86 0.72 -1.54
CA PRO A 46 2.94 -0.08 -2.77
C PRO A 46 1.59 -0.21 -3.49
N GLY A 47 1.67 -0.43 -4.80
CA GLY A 47 0.55 -0.91 -5.62
C GLY A 47 0.22 -2.38 -5.37
N LEU A 48 -0.21 -3.08 -6.41
CA LEU A 48 -0.52 -4.51 -6.31
C LEU A 48 0.77 -5.35 -6.39
N ILE A 49 1.19 -5.94 -5.26
CA ILE A 49 2.44 -6.72 -5.15
C ILE A 49 2.13 -8.21 -4.89
N GLU A 50 2.92 -9.10 -5.46
CA GLU A 50 2.92 -10.56 -5.22
C GLU A 50 3.41 -10.85 -3.81
N THR A 51 2.46 -11.07 -2.89
CA THR A 51 2.72 -11.38 -1.48
C THR A 51 1.65 -12.35 -0.97
N PRO A 52 1.94 -13.17 0.05
CA PRO A 52 0.96 -14.08 0.66
C PRO A 52 -0.04 -13.34 1.58
N LEU A 53 -0.23 -12.03 1.41
CA LEU A 53 -1.08 -11.20 2.27
C LEU A 53 -2.58 -11.49 2.10
N LEU A 54 -2.97 -11.99 0.92
CA LEU A 54 -4.35 -12.40 0.64
C LEU A 54 -4.45 -13.92 0.80
N SER A 55 -5.61 -14.41 1.27
CA SER A 55 -5.89 -15.85 1.21
C SER A 55 -6.05 -16.28 -0.25
N GLU A 56 -5.70 -17.52 -0.57
CA GLU A 56 -5.79 -18.09 -1.92
C GLU A 56 -7.21 -17.94 -2.52
N GLN A 57 -8.24 -17.97 -1.67
CA GLN A 57 -9.65 -17.81 -2.05
C GLN A 57 -9.99 -16.37 -2.48
N VAL A 58 -9.43 -15.36 -1.81
CA VAL A 58 -9.58 -13.94 -2.16
C VAL A 58 -8.72 -13.59 -3.37
N GLU A 59 -7.57 -14.25 -3.50
CA GLU A 59 -6.66 -14.12 -4.63
C GLU A 59 -7.32 -14.63 -5.91
N ALA A 60 -7.82 -15.88 -5.93
CA ALA A 60 -8.43 -16.50 -7.12
C ALA A 60 -9.60 -15.70 -7.72
N LEU A 61 -10.40 -15.03 -6.89
CA LEU A 61 -11.54 -14.22 -7.33
C LEU A 61 -11.13 -12.86 -7.92
N ALA A 62 -9.95 -12.35 -7.56
CA ALA A 62 -9.56 -10.97 -7.80
C ALA A 62 -8.42 -10.82 -8.84
N THR A 63 -7.65 -11.86 -9.14
CA THR A 63 -6.37 -11.74 -9.87
C THR A 63 -6.49 -11.05 -11.23
N ARG A 64 -7.42 -11.49 -12.10
CA ARG A 64 -7.51 -10.92 -13.46
C ARG A 64 -8.00 -9.47 -13.45
N ARG A 65 -9.01 -9.17 -12.64
CA ARG A 65 -9.59 -7.82 -12.54
C ARG A 65 -8.62 -6.85 -11.87
N MET A 66 -7.87 -7.29 -10.87
CA MET A 66 -6.89 -6.44 -10.19
C MET A 66 -5.64 -6.21 -11.06
N ALA A 67 -5.20 -7.22 -11.82
CA ALA A 67 -4.12 -7.07 -12.78
C ALA A 67 -4.49 -6.10 -13.92
N SER A 68 -5.75 -6.11 -14.39
CA SER A 68 -6.21 -5.16 -15.41
C SER A 68 -6.28 -3.70 -14.93
N LEU A 69 -6.28 -3.46 -13.61
CA LEU A 69 -6.14 -2.11 -13.07
C LEU A 69 -4.69 -1.60 -13.10
N GLN A 70 -3.71 -2.48 -13.32
CA GLN A 70 -2.31 -2.11 -13.45
C GLN A 70 -1.99 -1.84 -14.93
N PRO A 71 -1.36 -0.69 -15.27
CA PRO A 71 -0.97 -0.41 -16.66
C PRO A 71 -0.07 -1.49 -17.28
N MET A 72 0.76 -2.14 -16.47
CA MET A 72 1.64 -3.23 -16.92
C MET A 72 0.92 -4.59 -17.07
N GLY A 73 -0.37 -4.67 -16.72
CA GLY A 73 -1.17 -5.90 -16.80
C GLY A 73 -0.70 -7.02 -15.87
N ARG A 74 0.21 -6.73 -14.94
CA ARG A 74 0.77 -7.69 -13.97
C ARG A 74 0.88 -7.10 -12.57
N ARG A 75 1.12 -7.97 -11.60
CA ARG A 75 1.50 -7.58 -10.24
C ARG A 75 2.98 -7.21 -10.22
N GLY A 76 3.35 -6.30 -9.31
CA GLY A 76 4.74 -6.04 -8.97
C GLY A 76 5.30 -7.15 -8.09
N LYS A 77 6.62 -7.32 -8.09
CA LYS A 77 7.34 -8.26 -7.21
C LYS A 77 7.85 -7.55 -5.96
N PRO A 78 8.03 -8.26 -4.83
CA PRO A 78 8.58 -7.66 -3.60
C PRO A 78 9.93 -6.97 -3.82
N GLU A 79 10.79 -7.52 -4.68
CA GLU A 79 12.11 -6.97 -4.98
C GLU A 79 12.03 -5.59 -5.68
N GLU A 80 10.97 -5.34 -6.45
CA GLU A 80 10.73 -4.04 -7.09
C GLU A 80 10.38 -2.96 -6.06
N VAL A 81 9.80 -3.35 -4.92
CA VAL A 81 9.50 -2.43 -3.81
C VAL A 81 10.71 -2.24 -2.90
N ALA A 82 11.52 -3.29 -2.72
CA ALA A 82 12.72 -3.24 -1.88
C ALA A 82 13.80 -2.29 -2.40
N ALA A 83 13.75 -1.93 -3.69
CA ALA A 83 14.69 -1.00 -4.33
C ALA A 83 14.36 0.49 -4.09
N LEU A 84 13.34 0.81 -3.28
CA LEU A 84 12.91 2.17 -2.94
C LEU A 84 13.65 2.79 -1.74
#